data_AF-A0AA51UHP6-F1
#
_entry.id   AF-A0AA51UHP6-F1
#
_cell.length_a   1.000
_cell.length_b   1.000
_cell.length_c   1.000
_cell.angle_alpha   90.00
_cell.angle_beta   90.00
_cell.angle_gamma   90.00
#
_symmetry.space_group_name_H-M   'P 1'
#
loop_
_entity.id
_entity.type
_entity.pdbx_description
1 polymer ?
#
loop_
_entity_poly.entity_id
_entity_poly.type
_entity_poly.pdbx_seq_one_letter_code
_entity_poly.pdbx_strand_id
1 'polypeptide(L)'
;MIDDVVKLFKKMDSKDLRILTGIELGMKNFEWVPVEELMKFTRLPYSSLEYKLKSLIRNNLVIGTNQPYEGYQIYFDGYDTLALNAFVKKGVISAIGDEIGVGKESVVHEAVREPELGLGEPQGVILKFHREGRTSFKSVKRSRSHLEGKEHFSWIYAARLAAKREAEIIRKLYPDVSVPKLIDSNRHALVMEVAKGTLLYRTKLAEPQWFLDEILRQVAIVYEKGYIHSDLSEYNIFVIDGGVQFIDWPQCVEISHPHADELLERDVSNVLTHFKRKYNIIVDLDEVISKIKSGVES
;
A
#
# COMPACT_ATOMS: atom_id res chain seq x y z
N MET A 1 -13.57 10.72 -2.25
CA MET A 1 -13.38 9.54 -1.37
C MET A 1 -13.44 8.30 -2.24
N ILE A 2 -13.00 7.11 -1.78
CA ILE A 2 -13.04 5.92 -2.67
C ILE A 2 -14.46 5.64 -3.18
N ASP A 3 -15.48 5.93 -2.36
CA ASP A 3 -16.89 5.73 -2.74
C ASP A 3 -17.27 6.51 -3.99
N ASP A 4 -16.71 7.71 -4.16
CA ASP A 4 -16.90 8.52 -5.36
C ASP A 4 -16.22 7.84 -6.55
N VAL A 5 -15.00 7.34 -6.36
CA VAL A 5 -14.27 6.58 -7.39
C VAL A 5 -15.04 5.32 -7.81
N VAL A 6 -15.61 4.57 -6.87
CA VAL A 6 -16.40 3.36 -7.16
C VAL A 6 -17.68 3.70 -7.92
N LYS A 7 -18.40 4.75 -7.50
CA LYS A 7 -19.61 5.23 -8.20
C LYS A 7 -19.30 5.72 -9.60
N LEU A 8 -18.15 6.38 -9.78
CA LEU A 8 -17.67 6.83 -11.08
C LEU A 8 -17.24 5.67 -11.96
N PHE A 9 -16.49 4.72 -11.42
CA PHE A 9 -15.99 3.55 -12.14
C PHE A 9 -17.14 2.76 -12.80
N LYS A 10 -18.27 2.59 -12.10
CA LYS A 10 -19.47 1.93 -12.65
C LYS A 10 -20.11 2.67 -13.85
N LYS A 11 -19.85 3.97 -14.00
CA LYS A 11 -20.39 4.81 -15.09
C LYS A 11 -19.39 5.02 -16.23
N MET A 12 -18.13 4.63 -16.05
CA MET A 12 -17.08 4.84 -17.04
C MET A 12 -17.17 3.81 -18.16
N ASP A 13 -16.88 4.25 -19.38
CA ASP A 13 -16.79 3.37 -20.53
C ASP A 13 -15.33 2.98 -20.85
N SER A 14 -15.16 2.12 -21.84
CA SER A 14 -13.84 1.66 -22.27
C SER A 14 -12.94 2.78 -22.81
N LYS A 15 -13.53 3.87 -23.33
CA LYS A 15 -12.79 5.04 -23.84
C LYS A 15 -12.24 5.86 -22.68
N ASP A 16 -13.01 6.04 -21.60
CA ASP A 16 -12.54 6.74 -20.40
C ASP A 16 -11.30 6.04 -19.80
N LEU A 17 -11.38 4.72 -19.65
CA LEU A 17 -10.25 3.89 -19.19
C LEU A 17 -9.06 3.94 -20.15
N ARG A 18 -9.31 3.99 -21.46
CA ARG A 18 -8.26 4.13 -22.48
C ARG A 18 -7.58 5.51 -22.40
N ILE A 19 -8.32 6.58 -22.15
CA ILE A 19 -7.76 7.92 -21.94
C ILE A 19 -6.87 7.93 -20.70
N LEU A 20 -7.36 7.45 -19.55
CA LEU A 20 -6.57 7.36 -18.33
C LEU A 20 -5.29 6.53 -18.52
N THR A 21 -5.38 5.39 -19.22
CA THR A 21 -4.21 4.56 -19.53
C THR A 21 -3.22 5.30 -20.44
N GLY A 22 -3.72 6.06 -21.42
CA GLY A 22 -2.89 6.89 -22.30
C GLY A 22 -2.11 7.95 -21.53
N ILE A 23 -2.78 8.62 -20.58
CA ILE A 23 -2.14 9.60 -19.70
C ILE A 23 -1.09 8.92 -18.82
N GLU A 24 -1.41 7.80 -18.15
CA GLU A 24 -0.45 7.06 -17.32
C GLU A 24 0.81 6.67 -18.10
N LEU A 25 0.65 6.13 -19.30
CA LEU A 25 1.78 5.71 -20.13
C LEU A 25 2.59 6.90 -20.65
N GLY A 26 1.90 7.97 -21.07
CA GLY A 26 2.53 9.21 -21.53
C GLY A 26 3.36 9.88 -20.44
N MET A 27 2.91 9.81 -19.18
CA MET A 27 3.61 10.41 -18.03
C MET A 27 5.04 9.86 -17.84
N LYS A 28 5.39 8.70 -18.43
CA LYS A 28 6.78 8.22 -18.44
C LYS A 28 7.76 9.15 -19.18
N ASN A 29 7.26 9.87 -20.19
CA ASN A 29 8.07 10.68 -21.09
C ASN A 29 7.73 12.17 -21.03
N PHE A 30 6.56 12.52 -20.49
CA PHE A 30 6.05 13.89 -20.46
C PHE A 30 5.64 14.27 -19.04
N GLU A 31 6.00 15.48 -18.61
CA GLU A 31 5.46 16.06 -17.38
C GLU A 31 3.94 16.27 -17.52
N TRP A 32 3.51 16.94 -18.58
CA TRP A 32 2.11 17.05 -18.98
C TRP A 32 1.94 16.30 -20.30
N VAL A 33 1.10 15.26 -20.33
CA VAL A 33 0.92 14.48 -21.56
C VAL A 33 0.17 15.31 -22.60
N PRO A 34 0.76 15.63 -23.75
CA PRO A 34 0.14 16.48 -24.75
C PRO A 34 -1.16 15.87 -25.30
N VAL A 35 -2.14 16.71 -25.61
CA VAL A 35 -3.42 16.26 -26.17
C VAL A 35 -3.24 15.50 -27.48
N GLU A 36 -2.26 15.88 -28.30
CA GLU A 36 -1.94 15.23 -29.58
C GLU A 36 -1.46 13.78 -29.37
N GLU A 37 -0.67 13.53 -28.32
CA GLU A 37 -0.24 12.18 -27.96
C GLU A 37 -1.41 11.33 -27.46
N LEU A 38 -2.33 11.94 -26.71
CA LEU A 38 -3.56 11.28 -26.29
C LEU A 38 -4.47 10.97 -27.49
N MET A 39 -4.58 11.85 -28.47
CA MET A 39 -5.32 11.60 -29.71
C MET A 39 -4.73 10.41 -30.47
N LYS A 40 -3.40 10.37 -30.63
CA LYS A 40 -2.70 9.24 -31.28
C LYS A 40 -2.97 7.92 -30.55
N PHE A 41 -2.86 7.92 -29.23
CA PHE A 41 -3.05 6.71 -28.41
C PHE A 41 -4.50 6.21 -28.39
N THR A 42 -5.45 7.13 -28.20
CA THR A 42 -6.88 6.82 -28.05
C THR A 42 -7.58 6.61 -29.39
N ARG A 43 -7.04 7.19 -30.48
CA ARG A 43 -7.65 7.28 -31.81
C ARG A 43 -8.99 8.04 -31.80
N LEU A 44 -9.18 8.94 -30.84
CA LEU A 44 -10.37 9.79 -30.74
C LEU A 44 -10.13 11.13 -31.45
N PRO A 45 -11.13 11.66 -32.18
CA PRO A 45 -11.12 13.06 -32.62
C PRO A 45 -11.04 14.01 -31.43
N TYR A 46 -10.43 15.18 -31.64
CA TYR A 46 -10.21 16.19 -30.59
C TYR A 46 -11.49 16.51 -29.82
N SER A 47 -12.61 16.79 -30.52
CA SER A 47 -13.89 17.14 -29.88
C SER A 47 -14.43 16.06 -28.93
N SER A 48 -14.27 14.78 -29.29
CA SER A 48 -14.69 13.66 -28.43
C SER A 48 -13.76 13.46 -27.25
N LEU A 49 -12.45 13.63 -27.47
CA LEU A 49 -11.43 13.53 -26.43
C LEU A 49 -11.59 14.67 -25.41
N GLU A 50 -11.73 15.91 -25.87
CA GLU A 50 -11.92 17.11 -25.06
C GLU A 50 -13.17 16.99 -24.18
N TYR A 51 -14.30 16.52 -24.73
CA TYR A 51 -15.53 16.30 -23.96
C TYR A 51 -15.31 15.32 -22.79
N LYS A 52 -14.61 14.21 -23.05
CA LYS A 52 -14.29 13.22 -22.02
C LYS A 52 -13.29 13.74 -21.01
N LEU A 53 -12.23 14.42 -21.45
CA LEU A 53 -11.22 15.03 -20.56
C LEU A 53 -11.84 16.06 -19.62
N LYS A 54 -12.75 16.91 -20.11
CA LYS A 54 -13.54 17.83 -19.26
C LYS A 54 -14.34 17.06 -18.20
N SER A 55 -14.93 15.92 -18.57
CA SER A 55 -15.62 15.06 -17.60
C SER A 55 -14.66 14.45 -16.57
N LEU A 56 -13.52 13.90 -17.01
CA LEU A 56 -12.52 13.31 -16.12
C LEU A 56 -11.94 14.35 -15.14
N ILE A 57 -11.72 15.58 -15.60
CA ILE A 57 -11.27 16.71 -14.77
C ILE A 57 -12.33 17.08 -13.72
N ARG A 58 -13.60 17.23 -14.12
CA ARG A 58 -14.69 17.53 -13.17
C ARG A 58 -14.84 16.49 -12.06
N ASN A 59 -14.42 15.26 -12.33
CA ASN A 59 -14.45 14.15 -11.38
C ASN A 59 -13.11 13.93 -10.66
N ASN A 60 -12.16 14.87 -10.76
CA ASN A 60 -10.84 14.80 -10.13
C ASN A 60 -9.98 13.58 -10.51
N LEU A 61 -10.26 12.93 -11.66
CA LEU A 61 -9.49 11.79 -12.13
C LEU A 61 -8.22 12.23 -12.87
N VAL A 62 -8.25 13.42 -13.46
CA VAL A 62 -7.22 14.00 -14.31
C VAL A 62 -7.09 15.49 -13.96
N ILE A 63 -5.88 16.03 -14.07
CA ILE A 63 -5.61 17.47 -14.02
C ILE A 63 -5.13 17.90 -15.41
N GLY A 64 -5.57 19.06 -15.87
CA GLY A 64 -5.16 19.64 -17.16
C GLY A 64 -4.44 20.99 -17.00
N THR A 65 -3.57 21.30 -17.93
CA THR A 65 -2.94 22.62 -18.12
C THR A 65 -3.10 23.05 -19.57
N ASN A 66 -3.08 24.37 -19.82
CA ASN A 66 -2.94 24.96 -21.15
C ASN A 66 -1.59 25.67 -21.34
N GLN A 67 -0.70 25.59 -20.36
CA GLN A 67 0.63 26.16 -20.43
C GLN A 67 1.70 25.11 -20.11
N PRO A 68 2.80 25.05 -20.89
CA PRO A 68 3.04 25.79 -22.14
C PRO A 68 2.21 25.32 -23.34
N TYR A 69 1.48 24.21 -23.20
CA TYR A 69 0.58 23.62 -24.20
C TYR A 69 -0.59 22.92 -23.49
N GLU A 70 -1.60 22.47 -24.24
CA GLU A 70 -2.69 21.65 -23.71
C GLU A 70 -2.18 20.25 -23.33
N GLY A 71 -2.15 19.95 -22.03
CA GLY A 71 -1.62 18.70 -21.53
C GLY A 71 -2.26 18.24 -20.23
N TYR A 72 -2.09 16.94 -19.92
CA TYR A 72 -2.84 16.28 -18.86
C TYR A 72 -1.98 15.37 -17.99
N GLN A 73 -2.32 15.26 -16.72
CA GLN A 73 -1.74 14.35 -15.74
C GLN A 73 -2.85 13.55 -15.04
N ILE A 74 -2.57 12.30 -14.69
CA ILE A 74 -3.51 11.50 -13.89
C ILE A 74 -3.42 11.91 -12.42
N TYR A 75 -4.53 11.87 -11.70
CA TYR A 75 -4.58 12.07 -10.25
C TYR A 75 -4.84 10.75 -9.52
N PHE A 76 -4.74 10.72 -8.19
CA PHE A 76 -4.91 9.49 -7.41
C PHE A 76 -6.23 8.78 -7.69
N ASP A 77 -7.34 9.51 -7.78
CA ASP A 77 -8.66 8.93 -8.03
C ASP A 77 -8.72 8.26 -9.42
N GLY A 78 -8.04 8.84 -10.44
CA GLY A 78 -7.87 8.22 -11.76
C GLY A 78 -6.94 7.01 -11.73
N TYR A 79 -5.90 7.06 -10.90
CA TYR A 79 -4.95 5.96 -10.74
C TYR A 79 -5.59 4.77 -10.01
N ASP A 80 -6.40 5.04 -8.98
CA ASP A 80 -7.24 4.06 -8.29
C ASP A 80 -8.18 3.38 -9.26
N THR A 81 -8.86 4.17 -10.10
CA THR A 81 -9.76 3.66 -11.14
C THR A 81 -9.06 2.65 -12.05
N LEU A 82 -7.82 2.95 -12.48
CA LEU A 82 -7.04 2.04 -13.31
C LEU A 82 -6.62 0.76 -12.57
N ALA A 83 -6.25 0.86 -11.30
CA ALA A 83 -5.90 -0.30 -10.47
C ALA A 83 -7.11 -1.20 -10.21
N LEU A 84 -8.25 -0.60 -9.83
CA LEU A 84 -9.53 -1.27 -9.66
C LEU A 84 -9.98 -2.02 -10.91
N ASN A 85 -9.92 -1.33 -12.06
CA ASN A 85 -10.23 -1.95 -13.36
C ASN A 85 -9.35 -3.17 -13.63
N ALA A 86 -8.07 -3.14 -13.25
CA ALA A 86 -7.17 -4.27 -13.43
C ALA A 86 -7.57 -5.45 -12.55
N PHE A 87 -7.89 -5.22 -11.27
CA PHE A 87 -8.33 -6.28 -10.36
C PHE A 87 -9.67 -6.89 -10.77
N VAL A 88 -10.65 -6.06 -11.16
CA VAL A 88 -11.96 -6.52 -11.65
C VAL A 88 -11.81 -7.36 -12.92
N LYS A 89 -11.01 -6.91 -13.90
CA LYS A 89 -10.78 -7.67 -15.14
C LYS A 89 -10.09 -9.01 -14.92
N LYS A 90 -9.27 -9.12 -13.88
CA LYS A 90 -8.62 -10.37 -13.49
C LYS A 90 -9.51 -11.26 -12.61
N GLY A 91 -10.69 -10.80 -12.19
CA GLY A 91 -11.53 -11.52 -11.24
C GLY A 91 -10.97 -11.57 -9.82
N VAL A 92 -10.07 -10.66 -9.45
CA VAL A 92 -9.44 -10.61 -8.13
C VAL A 92 -10.39 -10.02 -7.07
N ILE A 93 -11.20 -9.03 -7.46
CA ILE A 93 -12.24 -8.43 -6.60
C ILE A 93 -13.54 -8.29 -7.40
N SER A 94 -14.68 -8.48 -6.73
CA SER A 94 -16.04 -8.31 -7.25
C SER A 94 -16.78 -7.15 -6.60
N ALA A 95 -16.48 -6.85 -5.33
CA ALA A 95 -17.06 -5.74 -4.58
C ALA A 95 -16.03 -5.06 -3.68
N ILE A 96 -16.31 -3.82 -3.28
CA ILE A 96 -15.55 -3.04 -2.31
C ILE A 96 -16.52 -2.69 -1.19
N GLY A 97 -16.09 -2.93 0.05
CA GLY A 97 -16.82 -2.63 1.27
C GLY A 97 -16.30 -1.36 1.93
N ASP A 98 -16.36 -1.35 3.26
CA ASP A 98 -16.07 -0.17 4.05
C ASP A 98 -14.58 0.23 4.03
N GLU A 99 -14.34 1.51 4.28
CA GLU A 99 -13.01 2.02 4.60
C GLU A 99 -12.67 1.69 6.05
N ILE A 100 -11.65 0.84 6.25
CA ILE A 100 -11.27 0.34 7.58
C ILE A 100 -10.03 1.04 8.14
N GLY A 101 -9.30 1.79 7.30
CA GLY A 101 -8.12 2.52 7.73
C GLY A 101 -7.73 3.64 6.77
N VAL A 102 -7.61 4.85 7.31
CA VAL A 102 -7.02 6.00 6.59
C VAL A 102 -5.75 6.43 7.31
N GLY A 103 -4.62 6.13 6.71
CA GLY A 103 -3.32 6.63 7.12
C GLY A 103 -2.91 7.86 6.31
N LYS A 104 -1.78 8.45 6.71
CA LYS A 104 -1.09 9.46 5.88
C LYS A 104 -0.54 8.87 4.59
N GLU A 105 -0.24 7.57 4.61
CA GLU A 105 0.55 6.88 3.58
C GLU A 105 -0.24 5.82 2.82
N SER A 106 -1.42 5.42 3.30
CA SER A 106 -2.29 4.48 2.62
C SER A 106 -3.76 4.68 2.98
N VAL A 107 -4.63 4.16 2.11
CA VAL A 107 -6.06 4.01 2.36
C VAL A 107 -6.41 2.53 2.19
N VAL A 108 -7.11 1.97 3.17
CA VAL A 108 -7.40 0.54 3.26
C VAL A 108 -8.90 0.31 3.27
N HIS A 109 -9.35 -0.55 2.37
CA HIS A 109 -10.74 -0.95 2.24
C HIS A 109 -10.90 -2.46 2.38
N GLU A 110 -12.05 -2.87 2.89
CA GLU A 110 -12.52 -4.22 2.66
C GLU A 110 -12.93 -4.39 1.20
N ALA A 111 -12.77 -5.60 0.68
CA ALA A 111 -13.24 -6.00 -0.63
C ALA A 111 -13.68 -7.46 -0.60
N VAL A 112 -14.41 -7.86 -1.62
CA VAL A 112 -14.89 -9.23 -1.78
C VAL A 112 -14.26 -9.82 -3.03
N ARG A 113 -13.79 -11.06 -2.92
CA ARG A 113 -13.32 -11.89 -4.02
C ARG A 113 -14.27 -13.07 -4.20
N GLU A 114 -14.81 -13.25 -5.41
CA GLU A 114 -15.59 -14.44 -5.73
C GLU A 114 -14.68 -15.67 -5.92
N PRO A 115 -15.18 -16.87 -5.61
CA PRO A 115 -14.45 -18.11 -5.90
C PRO A 115 -14.27 -18.31 -7.41
N GLU A 116 -13.12 -18.83 -7.80
CA GLU A 116 -12.88 -19.29 -9.17
C GLU A 116 -13.87 -20.41 -9.49
N LEU A 117 -14.74 -20.20 -10.49
CA LEU A 117 -15.83 -21.09 -10.93
C LEU A 117 -17.17 -21.00 -10.15
N GLY A 118 -17.34 -20.05 -9.23
CA GLY A 118 -18.61 -19.87 -8.50
C GLY A 118 -18.93 -21.00 -7.52
N LEU A 119 -17.93 -21.83 -7.20
CA LEU A 119 -18.04 -22.93 -6.24
C LEU A 119 -17.33 -22.51 -4.94
N GLY A 120 -18.11 -22.17 -3.92
CA GLY A 120 -17.62 -21.73 -2.61
C GLY A 120 -18.29 -20.43 -2.16
N GLU A 121 -17.94 -19.99 -0.95
CA GLU A 121 -18.40 -18.71 -0.42
C GLU A 121 -17.49 -17.57 -0.89
N PRO A 122 -18.02 -16.35 -1.10
CA PRO A 122 -17.22 -15.17 -1.34
C PRO A 122 -16.21 -14.96 -0.20
N GLN A 123 -14.98 -14.62 -0.56
CA GLN A 123 -13.91 -14.40 0.40
C GLN A 123 -13.73 -12.90 0.66
N GLY A 124 -13.73 -12.49 1.92
CA GLY A 124 -13.30 -11.15 2.32
C GLY A 124 -11.78 -10.98 2.10
N VAL A 125 -11.40 -9.87 1.49
CA VAL A 125 -10.01 -9.49 1.20
C VAL A 125 -9.79 -8.02 1.55
N ILE A 126 -8.52 -7.62 1.67
CA ILE A 126 -8.13 -6.23 1.90
C ILE A 126 -7.60 -5.62 0.61
N LEU A 127 -8.12 -4.44 0.27
CA LEU A 127 -7.64 -3.59 -0.80
C LEU A 127 -6.93 -2.38 -0.19
N LYS A 128 -5.59 -2.34 -0.32
CA LYS A 128 -4.74 -1.25 0.18
C LYS A 128 -4.25 -0.40 -0.98
N PHE A 129 -4.51 0.90 -0.93
CA PHE A 129 -3.94 1.89 -1.86
C PHE A 129 -2.85 2.70 -1.18
N HIS A 130 -1.68 2.79 -1.80
CA HIS A 130 -0.60 3.66 -1.33
C HIS A 130 -0.84 5.11 -1.73
N ARG A 131 -0.44 6.03 -0.84
CA ARG A 131 -0.59 7.49 -0.91
C ARG A 131 0.65 8.25 -0.45
N GLU A 132 1.78 7.57 -0.27
CA GLU A 132 3.05 8.20 0.09
C GLU A 132 3.30 9.49 -0.71
N GLY A 133 3.68 10.57 -0.01
CA GLY A 133 3.89 11.90 -0.58
C GLY A 133 2.70 12.86 -0.50
N ARG A 134 1.47 12.41 -0.19
CA ARG A 134 0.26 13.28 -0.16
C ARG A 134 0.25 14.31 0.97
N THR A 135 0.80 14.01 2.15
CA THR A 135 0.77 14.88 3.35
C THR A 135 2.07 15.61 3.66
N SER A 136 3.23 15.00 3.41
CA SER A 136 4.55 15.58 3.72
C SER A 136 4.80 16.92 3.03
N PHE A 137 4.04 17.23 1.98
CA PHE A 137 4.13 18.50 1.25
C PHE A 137 2.96 19.46 1.48
N LYS A 138 1.90 19.10 2.24
CA LYS A 138 0.93 20.11 2.71
C LYS A 138 1.58 21.10 3.69
N SER A 139 2.54 20.63 4.49
CA SER A 139 3.41 21.48 5.32
C SER A 139 4.41 22.29 4.46
N VAL A 140 4.93 21.71 3.37
CA VAL A 140 5.85 22.39 2.44
C VAL A 140 5.15 23.42 1.55
N LYS A 141 3.84 23.25 1.27
CA LYS A 141 2.98 24.24 0.58
C LYS A 141 2.93 25.60 1.27
N ARG A 142 3.19 25.66 2.57
CA ARG A 142 3.29 26.92 3.32
C ARG A 142 4.66 27.60 3.19
N SER A 143 5.67 26.91 2.67
CA SER A 143 7.07 27.35 2.76
C SER A 143 7.73 27.71 1.43
N ARG A 144 7.26 27.22 0.26
CA ARG A 144 7.96 27.47 -1.02
C ARG A 144 6.99 27.62 -2.20
N SER A 145 6.79 28.85 -2.64
CA SER A 145 5.98 29.23 -3.81
C SER A 145 6.65 29.02 -5.18
N HIS A 146 7.77 28.28 -5.27
CA HIS A 146 8.65 28.25 -6.45
C HIS A 146 8.81 26.86 -7.10
N LEU A 147 8.02 25.85 -6.70
CA LEU A 147 8.07 24.47 -7.24
C LEU A 147 6.72 23.98 -7.77
N GLU A 148 5.90 24.88 -8.31
CA GLU A 148 4.60 24.51 -8.90
C GLU A 148 4.81 23.83 -10.27
N GLY A 149 4.60 22.50 -10.34
CA GLY A 149 4.53 21.75 -11.60
C GLY A 149 5.04 20.31 -11.54
N LYS A 150 6.19 20.09 -10.90
CA LYS A 150 6.90 18.79 -10.90
C LYS A 150 6.46 17.80 -9.83
N GLU A 151 5.58 18.21 -8.93
CA GLU A 151 5.30 17.47 -7.69
C GLU A 151 4.28 16.32 -7.88
N HIS A 152 3.32 16.45 -8.79
CA HIS A 152 2.24 15.47 -8.96
C HIS A 152 2.68 14.13 -9.57
N PHE A 153 3.53 14.17 -10.61
CA PHE A 153 4.09 12.96 -11.23
C PHE A 153 4.91 12.15 -10.22
N SER A 154 5.73 12.85 -9.43
CA SER A 154 6.60 12.25 -8.41
C SER A 154 5.80 11.42 -7.41
N TRP A 155 4.63 11.89 -6.96
CA TRP A 155 3.84 11.21 -5.93
C TRP A 155 3.17 9.93 -6.42
N ILE A 156 2.59 9.93 -7.62
CA ILE A 156 1.96 8.74 -8.18
C ILE A 156 3.01 7.66 -8.44
N TYR A 157 4.18 8.09 -8.93
CA TYR A 157 5.31 7.20 -9.12
C TYR A 157 5.86 6.66 -7.79
N ALA A 158 6.01 7.51 -6.77
CA ALA A 158 6.43 7.10 -5.43
C ALA A 158 5.45 6.08 -4.82
N ALA A 159 4.15 6.36 -4.85
CA ALA A 159 3.12 5.43 -4.35
C ALA A 159 3.15 4.07 -5.08
N ARG A 160 3.40 4.07 -6.40
CA ARG A 160 3.60 2.84 -7.18
C ARG A 160 4.84 2.06 -6.72
N LEU A 161 5.96 2.74 -6.49
CA LEU A 161 7.18 2.09 -6.00
C LEU A 161 7.01 1.52 -4.60
N ALA A 162 6.33 2.24 -3.71
CA ALA A 162 6.01 1.80 -2.35
C ALA A 162 5.18 0.52 -2.36
N ALA A 163 4.08 0.49 -3.14
CA ALA A 163 3.24 -0.70 -3.28
C ALA A 163 4.03 -1.88 -3.88
N LYS A 164 4.87 -1.62 -4.89
CA LYS A 164 5.70 -2.66 -5.49
C LYS A 164 6.67 -3.26 -4.45
N ARG A 165 7.33 -2.41 -3.65
CA ARG A 165 8.25 -2.83 -2.60
C ARG A 165 7.54 -3.66 -1.53
N GLU A 166 6.41 -3.18 -1.01
CA GLU A 166 5.61 -3.92 -0.02
C GLU A 166 5.16 -5.28 -0.57
N ALA A 167 4.70 -5.34 -1.83
CA ALA A 167 4.34 -6.60 -2.48
C ALA A 167 5.52 -7.58 -2.58
N GLU A 168 6.70 -7.10 -2.94
CA GLU A 168 7.92 -7.92 -3.06
C GLU A 168 8.36 -8.46 -1.70
N ILE A 169 8.28 -7.65 -0.65
CA ILE A 169 8.61 -8.04 0.72
C ILE A 169 7.64 -9.11 1.23
N ILE A 170 6.33 -8.88 1.13
CA ILE A 170 5.32 -9.86 1.56
C ILE A 170 5.52 -11.21 0.84
N ARG A 171 5.83 -11.20 -0.47
CA ARG A 171 6.11 -12.42 -1.24
C ARG A 171 7.37 -13.16 -0.78
N LYS A 172 8.40 -12.45 -0.32
CA LYS A 172 9.66 -13.06 0.18
C LYS A 172 9.51 -13.63 1.59
N LEU A 173 8.67 -12.99 2.41
CA LEU A 173 8.42 -13.38 3.80
C LEU A 173 7.44 -14.54 3.92
N TYR A 174 6.39 -14.58 3.08
CA TYR A 174 5.42 -15.66 3.07
C TYR A 174 6.00 -16.95 2.46
N PRO A 175 5.77 -18.16 3.03
CA PRO A 175 4.95 -18.44 4.22
C PRO A 175 5.75 -18.50 5.54
N ASP A 176 7.07 -18.30 5.51
CA ASP A 176 7.95 -18.54 6.67
C ASP A 176 7.69 -17.55 7.82
N VAL A 177 7.26 -16.33 7.50
CA VAL A 177 6.73 -15.34 8.43
C VAL A 177 5.22 -15.27 8.27
N SER A 178 4.50 -15.22 9.38
CA SER A 178 3.04 -15.11 9.37
C SER A 178 2.65 -13.68 8.98
N VAL A 179 2.30 -13.53 7.71
CA VAL A 179 1.79 -12.28 7.11
C VAL A 179 0.50 -12.56 6.34
N PRO A 180 -0.41 -11.60 6.16
CA PRO A 180 -1.54 -11.78 5.26
C PRO A 180 -1.04 -12.06 3.85
N LYS A 181 -1.52 -13.14 3.24
CA LYS A 181 -1.06 -13.56 1.92
C LYS A 181 -1.42 -12.50 0.88
N LEU A 182 -0.43 -12.06 0.10
CA LEU A 182 -0.68 -11.20 -1.06
C LEU A 182 -1.38 -12.01 -2.16
N ILE A 183 -2.52 -11.50 -2.64
CA ILE A 183 -3.30 -12.10 -3.72
C ILE A 183 -2.88 -11.51 -5.07
N ASP A 184 -2.90 -10.19 -5.21
CA ASP A 184 -2.43 -9.49 -6.42
C ASP A 184 -1.93 -8.08 -6.07
N SER A 185 -1.17 -7.49 -6.98
CA SER A 185 -0.66 -6.13 -6.87
C SER A 185 -0.74 -5.45 -8.24
N ASN A 186 -1.28 -4.23 -8.28
CA ASN A 186 -1.36 -3.45 -9.51
C ASN A 186 -1.16 -1.97 -9.20
N ARG A 187 -0.23 -1.34 -9.92
CA ARG A 187 0.09 0.09 -9.73
C ARG A 187 0.52 0.36 -8.28
N HIS A 188 -0.21 1.22 -7.58
CA HIS A 188 -0.05 1.60 -6.18
C HIS A 188 -1.02 0.85 -5.25
N ALA A 189 -1.66 -0.21 -5.72
CA ALA A 189 -2.67 -0.95 -4.97
C ALA A 189 -2.28 -2.41 -4.78
N LEU A 190 -2.64 -2.95 -3.61
CA LEU A 190 -2.44 -4.33 -3.21
C LEU A 190 -3.78 -4.96 -2.83
N VAL A 191 -3.97 -6.22 -3.20
CA VAL A 191 -5.05 -7.08 -2.70
C VAL A 191 -4.41 -8.21 -1.89
N MET A 192 -4.81 -8.37 -0.64
CA MET A 192 -4.26 -9.37 0.27
C MET A 192 -5.37 -10.00 1.13
N GLU A 193 -5.08 -11.13 1.75
CA GLU A 193 -6.01 -11.73 2.72
C GLU A 193 -6.26 -10.79 3.91
N VAL A 194 -7.42 -10.96 4.56
CA VAL A 194 -7.70 -10.26 5.81
C VAL A 194 -6.80 -10.82 6.91
N ALA A 195 -6.15 -9.93 7.65
CA ALA A 195 -5.37 -10.32 8.81
C ALA A 195 -6.29 -10.99 9.84
N LYS A 196 -5.89 -12.14 10.34
CA LYS A 196 -6.74 -12.96 11.22
C LYS A 196 -6.63 -12.49 12.66
N GLY A 197 -7.68 -12.70 13.44
CA GLY A 197 -7.66 -12.46 14.88
C GLY A 197 -7.78 -10.99 15.27
N THR A 198 -7.14 -10.59 16.37
CA THR A 198 -7.29 -9.25 16.96
C THR A 198 -5.96 -8.58 17.24
N LEU A 199 -5.88 -7.26 17.08
CA LEU A 199 -4.67 -6.48 17.36
C LEU A 199 -4.15 -6.72 18.79
N LEU A 200 -2.84 -6.92 18.94
CA LEU A 200 -2.15 -7.18 20.20
C LEU A 200 -2.43 -6.08 21.24
N TYR A 201 -2.46 -4.82 20.81
CA TYR A 201 -2.87 -3.68 21.63
C TYR A 201 -4.19 -3.93 22.38
N ARG A 202 -5.20 -4.48 21.69
CA ARG A 202 -6.56 -4.74 22.20
C ARG A 202 -6.73 -6.10 22.87
N THR A 203 -5.76 -7.00 22.73
CA THR A 203 -5.91 -8.40 23.12
C THR A 203 -5.30 -8.66 24.49
N LYS A 204 -6.02 -9.33 25.40
CA LYS A 204 -5.44 -9.85 26.65
C LYS A 204 -4.96 -11.28 26.41
N LEU A 205 -3.67 -11.50 26.55
CA LEU A 205 -3.04 -12.80 26.29
C LEU A 205 -3.18 -13.72 27.50
N ALA A 206 -3.50 -14.99 27.25
CA ALA A 206 -3.53 -16.03 28.28
C ALA A 206 -2.11 -16.46 28.69
N GLU A 207 -1.21 -16.61 27.70
CA GLU A 207 0.19 -16.99 27.90
C GLU A 207 1.14 -15.93 27.32
N PRO A 208 1.30 -14.76 27.97
CA PRO A 208 2.00 -13.64 27.37
C PRO A 208 3.48 -13.94 27.04
N GLN A 209 4.16 -14.75 27.84
CA GLN A 209 5.55 -15.13 27.57
C GLN A 209 5.68 -15.90 26.24
N TRP A 210 4.79 -16.87 26.01
CA TRP A 210 4.79 -17.67 24.79
C TRP A 210 4.57 -16.80 23.54
N PHE A 211 3.63 -15.86 23.61
CA PHE A 211 3.38 -14.92 22.51
C PHE A 211 4.56 -13.96 22.27
N LEU A 212 5.25 -13.52 23.33
CA LEU A 212 6.46 -12.72 23.19
C LEU A 212 7.54 -13.51 22.45
N ASP A 213 7.79 -14.75 22.89
CA ASP A 213 8.79 -15.62 22.28
C ASP A 213 8.47 -15.90 20.80
N GLU A 214 7.18 -16.10 20.47
CA GLU A 214 6.72 -16.29 19.09
C GLU A 214 6.89 -15.03 18.22
N ILE A 215 6.62 -13.84 18.76
CA ILE A 215 6.89 -12.57 18.06
C ILE A 215 8.38 -12.43 17.77
N LEU A 216 9.24 -12.65 18.77
CA LEU A 216 10.70 -12.53 18.61
C LEU A 216 11.25 -13.57 17.64
N ARG A 217 10.70 -14.80 17.64
CA ARG A 217 11.03 -15.84 16.67
C ARG A 217 10.71 -15.40 15.24
N GLN A 218 9.54 -14.79 15.00
CA GLN A 218 9.20 -14.27 13.67
C GLN A 218 10.08 -13.08 13.28
N VAL A 219 10.44 -12.18 14.21
CA VAL A 219 11.42 -11.10 13.95
C VAL A 219 12.77 -11.67 13.54
N ALA A 220 13.24 -12.76 14.17
CA ALA A 220 14.47 -13.44 13.77
C ALA A 220 14.40 -13.97 12.33
N ILE A 221 13.30 -14.60 11.93
CA ILE A 221 13.12 -15.08 10.54
C ILE A 221 13.08 -13.92 9.54
N VAL A 222 12.46 -12.80 9.90
CA VAL A 222 12.45 -11.59 9.05
C VAL A 222 13.89 -11.08 8.84
N TYR A 223 14.69 -11.06 9.91
CA TYR A 223 16.10 -10.66 9.88
C TYR A 223 16.97 -11.63 9.08
N GLU A 224 16.79 -12.95 9.24
CA GLU A 224 17.44 -14.01 8.45
C GLU A 224 17.13 -13.88 6.95
N LYS A 225 15.91 -13.45 6.60
CA LYS A 225 15.53 -13.14 5.21
C LYS A 225 16.13 -11.83 4.68
N GLY A 226 16.92 -11.12 5.48
CA GLY A 226 17.61 -9.89 5.11
C GLY A 226 16.78 -8.63 5.26
N TYR A 227 15.71 -8.68 6.06
CA TYR A 227 14.78 -7.57 6.24
C TYR A 227 14.61 -7.15 7.70
N ILE A 228 14.20 -5.90 7.91
CA ILE A 228 13.79 -5.36 9.20
C ILE A 228 12.45 -4.67 8.98
N HIS A 229 11.45 -4.95 9.81
CA HIS A 229 10.11 -4.38 9.64
C HIS A 229 10.12 -2.85 9.70
N SER A 230 10.95 -2.29 10.59
CA SER A 230 11.19 -0.87 10.81
C SER A 230 9.93 -0.04 11.02
N ASP A 231 8.90 -0.65 11.61
CA ASP A 231 7.76 0.02 12.25
C ASP A 231 6.98 -0.97 13.16
N LEU A 232 7.67 -1.95 13.74
CA LEU A 232 6.98 -3.02 14.49
C LEU A 232 6.52 -2.49 15.85
N SER A 233 5.24 -2.71 16.17
CA SER A 233 4.62 -2.35 17.45
C SER A 233 3.37 -3.19 17.71
N GLU A 234 2.75 -3.04 18.88
CA GLU A 234 1.50 -3.74 19.22
C GLU A 234 0.28 -3.39 18.33
N TYR A 235 0.42 -2.35 17.50
CA TYR A 235 -0.61 -1.91 16.55
C TYR A 235 -0.49 -2.59 15.18
N ASN A 236 0.64 -3.24 14.90
CA ASN A 236 0.93 -3.93 13.63
C ASN A 236 1.02 -5.45 13.80
N ILE A 237 0.69 -5.96 14.99
CA ILE A 237 0.71 -7.39 15.33
C ILE A 237 -0.72 -7.84 15.64
N PHE A 238 -1.22 -8.81 14.88
CA PHE A 238 -2.45 -9.52 15.15
C PHE A 238 -2.18 -10.79 15.95
N VAL A 239 -3.03 -11.05 16.93
CA VAL A 239 -3.05 -12.26 17.75
C VAL A 239 -4.08 -13.21 17.16
N ILE A 240 -3.63 -14.42 16.79
CA ILE A 240 -4.46 -15.51 16.28
C ILE A 240 -4.41 -16.69 17.23
N ASP A 241 -5.30 -17.66 17.03
CA ASP A 241 -5.22 -18.91 17.77
C ASP A 241 -3.87 -19.60 17.49
N GLY A 242 -3.11 -19.83 18.56
CA GLY A 242 -1.79 -20.45 18.47
C GLY A 242 -0.74 -19.65 17.68
N GLY A 243 -0.82 -18.32 17.56
CA GLY A 243 0.24 -17.54 16.90
C GLY A 243 0.02 -16.03 16.78
N VAL A 244 0.92 -15.39 16.03
CA VAL A 244 0.79 -13.98 15.65
C VAL A 244 0.91 -13.80 14.15
N GLN A 245 0.42 -12.68 13.64
CA GLN A 245 0.53 -12.28 12.24
C GLN A 245 0.93 -10.80 12.15
N PHE A 246 1.93 -10.49 11.33
CA PHE A 246 2.45 -9.12 11.15
C PHE A 246 1.84 -8.46 9.92
N ILE A 247 1.51 -7.17 10.04
CA ILE A 247 0.98 -6.34 8.97
C ILE A 247 1.79 -5.06 8.79
N ASP A 248 1.52 -4.36 7.69
CA ASP A 248 2.09 -3.04 7.36
C ASP A 248 3.60 -3.05 7.11
N TRP A 249 3.98 -3.47 5.91
CA TRP A 249 5.37 -3.59 5.47
C TRP A 249 5.93 -2.43 4.60
N PRO A 250 5.29 -1.26 4.39
CA PRO A 250 5.79 -0.25 3.44
C PRO A 250 7.11 0.38 3.90
N GLN A 251 7.35 0.47 5.22
CA GLN A 251 8.56 1.06 5.77
C GLN A 251 9.76 0.09 5.83
N CYS A 252 9.53 -1.21 5.64
CA CYS A 252 10.53 -2.27 5.83
C CYS A 252 11.82 -2.03 5.04
N VAL A 253 12.96 -2.15 5.72
CA VAL A 253 14.31 -1.94 5.16
C VAL A 253 15.09 -3.25 5.04
N GLU A 254 16.11 -3.24 4.19
CA GLU A 254 17.10 -4.33 4.15
C GLU A 254 18.09 -4.21 5.31
N ILE A 255 18.68 -5.32 5.74
CA ILE A 255 19.73 -5.34 6.77
C ILE A 255 21.00 -4.57 6.37
N SER A 256 21.16 -4.27 5.08
CA SER A 256 22.25 -3.44 4.53
C SER A 256 22.04 -1.93 4.76
N HIS A 257 20.88 -1.52 5.29
CA HIS A 257 20.56 -0.12 5.53
C HIS A 257 21.53 0.52 6.55
N PRO A 258 21.97 1.78 6.36
CA PRO A 258 22.94 2.42 7.26
C PRO A 258 22.52 2.47 8.73
N HIS A 259 21.21 2.48 8.99
CA HIS A 259 20.61 2.48 10.33
C HIS A 259 19.89 1.16 10.66
N ALA A 260 20.28 0.04 10.04
CA ALA A 260 19.64 -1.25 10.25
C ALA A 260 19.60 -1.64 11.74
N ASP A 261 20.73 -1.53 12.43
CA ASP A 261 20.84 -1.89 13.86
C ASP A 261 19.89 -1.09 14.74
N GLU A 262 19.88 0.24 14.58
CA GLU A 262 18.97 1.13 15.32
C GLU A 262 17.49 0.80 15.06
N LEU A 263 17.14 0.45 13.82
CA LEU A 263 15.77 0.12 13.45
C LEU A 263 15.32 -1.22 14.05
N LEU A 264 16.20 -2.23 14.04
CA LEU A 264 15.93 -3.52 14.69
C LEU A 264 15.78 -3.35 16.20
N GLU A 265 16.70 -2.63 16.85
CA GLU A 265 16.64 -2.32 18.28
C GLU A 265 15.34 -1.62 18.64
N ARG A 266 14.90 -0.65 17.84
CA ARG A 266 13.64 0.06 18.05
C ARG A 266 12.44 -0.87 17.93
N ASP A 267 12.38 -1.71 16.90
CA ASP A 267 11.29 -2.67 16.70
C ASP A 267 11.19 -3.66 17.89
N VAL A 268 12.30 -4.24 18.31
CA VAL A 268 12.35 -5.16 19.47
C VAL A 268 11.99 -4.43 20.75
N SER A 269 12.54 -3.23 20.98
CA SER A 269 12.27 -2.41 22.16
C SER A 269 10.78 -2.04 22.28
N ASN A 270 10.11 -1.73 21.16
CA ASN A 270 8.66 -1.47 21.15
C ASN A 270 7.88 -2.69 21.65
N VAL A 271 8.20 -3.88 21.14
CA VAL A 271 7.59 -5.14 21.57
C VAL A 271 7.85 -5.37 23.06
N LEU A 272 9.12 -5.33 23.50
CA LEU A 272 9.47 -5.54 24.92
C LEU A 272 8.79 -4.55 25.85
N THR A 273 8.70 -3.27 25.45
CA THR A 273 8.02 -2.22 26.21
C THR A 273 6.53 -2.52 26.37
N HIS A 274 5.87 -3.02 25.32
CA HIS A 274 4.47 -3.44 25.40
C HIS A 274 4.28 -4.55 26.45
N PHE A 275 5.10 -5.60 26.40
CA PHE A 275 5.01 -6.73 27.32
C PHE A 275 5.37 -6.38 28.77
N LYS A 276 6.38 -5.53 28.96
CA LYS A 276 6.71 -4.98 30.29
C LYS A 276 5.54 -4.20 30.88
N ARG A 277 4.95 -3.27 30.11
CA ARG A 277 3.85 -2.42 30.57
C ARG A 277 2.58 -3.22 30.88
N LYS A 278 2.24 -4.21 30.05
CA LYS A 278 0.94 -4.91 30.12
C LYS A 278 0.98 -6.19 30.98
N TYR A 279 2.13 -6.85 31.05
CA TYR A 279 2.26 -8.17 31.69
C TYR A 279 3.42 -8.25 32.70
N ASN A 280 4.18 -7.17 32.91
CA ASN A 280 5.35 -7.12 33.79
C ASN A 280 6.44 -8.15 33.43
N ILE A 281 6.52 -8.52 32.14
CA ILE A 281 7.59 -9.36 31.61
C ILE A 281 8.78 -8.46 31.27
N ILE A 282 9.94 -8.79 31.84
CA ILE A 282 11.18 -8.05 31.63
C ILE A 282 12.17 -9.01 30.99
N VAL A 283 12.63 -8.64 29.80
CA VAL A 283 13.64 -9.35 29.03
C VAL A 283 14.71 -8.34 28.65
N ASP A 284 15.97 -8.77 28.66
CA ASP A 284 17.10 -7.93 28.28
C ASP A 284 17.12 -7.70 26.76
N LEU A 285 17.23 -6.44 26.34
CA LEU A 285 17.20 -6.08 24.92
C LEU A 285 18.46 -6.58 24.19
N ASP A 286 19.63 -6.43 24.81
CA ASP A 286 20.92 -6.77 24.18
C ASP A 286 21.02 -8.29 23.97
N GLU A 287 20.55 -9.09 24.93
CA GLU A 287 20.44 -10.54 24.81
C GLU A 287 19.55 -10.96 23.64
N VAL A 288 18.38 -10.32 23.49
CA VAL A 288 17.44 -10.61 22.40
C VAL A 288 18.04 -10.24 21.04
N ILE A 289 18.65 -9.06 20.92
CA ILE A 289 19.28 -8.61 19.68
C ILE A 289 20.44 -9.54 19.29
N SER A 290 21.29 -9.92 20.25
CA SER A 290 22.38 -10.87 20.01
C SER A 290 21.86 -12.21 19.49
N LYS A 291 20.76 -12.72 20.08
CA LYS A 291 20.12 -13.97 19.65
C LYS A 291 19.50 -13.88 18.25
N ILE A 292 18.89 -12.74 17.90
CA ILE A 292 18.33 -12.52 16.56
C ILE A 292 19.44 -12.49 15.51
N LYS A 293 20.56 -11.81 15.80
CA LYS A 293 21.67 -11.68 14.85
C LYS A 293 22.47 -12.98 14.67
N SER A 294 22.66 -13.77 15.74
CA SER A 294 23.46 -15.01 15.68
C SER A 294 22.84 -16.10 14.81
N GLY A 295 21.51 -16.09 14.59
CA GLY A 295 20.83 -16.99 13.66
C GLY A 295 21.24 -16.81 12.19
N VAL A 296 21.80 -15.65 11.82
CA VAL A 296 22.25 -15.34 10.45
C VAL A 296 23.72 -15.67 10.20
N GLU A 297 24.52 -15.77 11.27
CA GLU A 297 25.97 -16.04 11.21
C GLU A 297 26.30 -17.55 11.14
N SER A 298 25.28 -18.41 11.11
CA SER A 298 25.38 -19.88 11.11
C SER A 298 25.04 -20.48 9.74
#